data_AF-A0A395V3G6-F1
#
_entry.id   AF-A0A395V3G6-F1
#
_cell.length_a   1.000
_cell.length_b   1.000
_cell.length_c   1.000
_cell.angle_alpha   90.00
_cell.angle_beta   90.00
_cell.angle_gamma   90.00
#
_symmetry.space_group_name_H-M   'P 1'
#
loop_
_entity.id
_entity.type
_entity.pdbx_description
1 polymer ?
#
loop_
_entity_poly.entity_id
_entity_poly.type
_entity_poly.pdbx_seq_one_letter_code
_entity_poly.pdbx_strand_id
1 'polypeptide(L)'
;MKKFNTKHAIKNNFVSTEEREGVLINRVKLSKQRHKKLDKGKGKKVGFIESIVLKIAGYCDGRKGLPRQTDDNAWYSPFMSRDVNSYEEFCSHIWGSLQIENEVAYARLEELMDKILQERGLINTAKSKLEIAYNFEKELELSRKKGEDKLTDAQIYARRKAEKDKKLVALKKNVARLEQELKEVEDTFSELHSKLVEDDNTTRLICYRVKNHILMRIDIYWNSVLRHHPDNACMPVLPILEIKDDAEEVYLRQHKELMKRATTFHDLIQDEATKKEVA
;
A
#
# COMPACT_ATOMS: atom_id res chain seq x y z
N MET A 1 -21.43 -42.10 32.39
CA MET A 1 -20.51 -42.20 31.23
C MET A 1 -21.07 -41.29 30.14
N LYS A 2 -20.41 -40.30 29.54
CA LYS A 2 -19.00 -40.03 29.25
C LYS A 2 -18.73 -38.53 29.46
N LYS A 3 -17.61 -38.18 30.10
CA LYS A 3 -17.07 -36.81 30.10
C LYS A 3 -16.37 -36.61 28.75
N PHE A 4 -16.83 -35.67 27.92
CA PHE A 4 -16.06 -35.21 26.77
C PHE A 4 -15.14 -34.08 27.22
N ASN A 5 -13.84 -34.37 27.20
CA ASN A 5 -12.76 -33.44 27.50
C ASN A 5 -12.09 -33.11 26.16
N THR A 6 -12.43 -31.97 25.57
CA THR A 6 -11.77 -31.47 24.35
C THR A 6 -10.79 -30.38 24.73
N LYS A 7 -9.55 -30.79 25.02
CA LYS A 7 -8.39 -29.90 25.00
C LYS A 7 -8.23 -29.38 23.58
N HIS A 8 -8.49 -28.09 23.36
CA HIS A 8 -8.05 -27.39 22.15
C HIS A 8 -6.53 -27.29 22.17
N ALA A 9 -5.88 -28.10 21.34
CA ALA A 9 -4.46 -27.96 21.06
C ALA A 9 -4.25 -26.71 20.19
N ILE A 10 -3.65 -25.68 20.77
CA ILE A 10 -3.09 -24.54 20.03
C ILE A 10 -1.92 -25.09 19.22
N LYS A 11 -2.10 -25.29 17.90
CA LYS A 11 -1.00 -25.57 16.98
C LYS A 11 -0.25 -24.25 16.74
N ASN A 12 0.84 -24.04 17.48
CA ASN A 12 1.84 -23.06 17.11
C ASN A 12 2.60 -23.57 15.88
N ASN A 13 2.28 -23.03 14.70
CA ASN A 13 3.04 -23.28 13.47
C ASN A 13 4.38 -22.52 13.54
N PHE A 14 5.42 -23.18 14.06
CA PHE A 14 6.80 -22.75 13.84
C PHE A 14 7.19 -23.07 12.39
N VAL A 15 6.99 -22.09 11.50
CA VAL A 15 7.53 -22.11 10.13
C VAL A 15 9.06 -22.12 10.22
N SER A 16 9.70 -23.06 9.54
CA SER A 16 11.16 -23.25 9.60
C SER A 16 11.92 -22.08 8.98
N THR A 17 13.17 -21.85 9.41
CA THR A 17 14.00 -20.73 8.94
C THR A 17 14.27 -20.82 7.43
N GLU A 18 14.42 -22.03 6.89
CA GLU A 18 14.62 -22.29 5.45
C GLU A 18 13.37 -21.94 4.62
N GLU A 19 12.17 -22.22 5.12
CA GLU A 19 10.92 -21.81 4.47
C GLU A 19 10.77 -20.28 4.46
N ARG A 20 11.16 -19.61 5.56
CA ARG A 20 11.12 -18.14 5.63
C ARG A 20 12.08 -17.49 4.65
N GLU A 21 13.29 -18.01 4.52
CA GLU A 21 14.27 -17.54 3.54
C GLU A 21 13.81 -17.79 2.10
N GLY A 22 13.26 -18.98 1.81
CA GLY A 22 12.70 -19.31 0.50
C GLY A 22 11.55 -18.39 0.08
N VAL A 23 10.63 -18.07 1.00
CA VAL A 23 9.54 -17.12 0.77
C VAL A 23 10.07 -15.71 0.51
N LEU A 24 11.08 -15.27 1.26
CA LEU A 24 11.65 -13.94 1.12
C LEU A 24 12.41 -13.77 -0.21
N ILE A 25 13.17 -14.78 -0.63
CA ILE A 25 13.83 -14.81 -1.95
C ILE A 25 12.79 -14.75 -3.08
N ASN A 26 11.67 -15.47 -2.92
CA ASN A 26 10.60 -15.47 -3.92
C ASN A 26 9.96 -14.08 -4.06
N ARG A 27 9.63 -13.42 -2.94
CA ARG A 27 9.07 -12.05 -2.95
C ARG A 27 9.99 -11.02 -3.60
N VAL A 28 11.28 -11.04 -3.28
CA VAL A 28 12.27 -10.15 -3.91
C VAL A 28 12.36 -10.40 -5.42
N LYS A 29 12.27 -11.66 -5.85
CA LYS A 29 12.26 -12.01 -7.27
C LYS A 29 11.01 -11.48 -7.98
N LEU A 30 9.82 -11.61 -7.39
CA LEU A 30 8.58 -11.09 -7.94
C LEU A 30 8.63 -9.55 -8.07
N SER A 31 9.09 -8.86 -7.02
CA SER A 31 9.26 -7.40 -7.05
C SER A 31 10.20 -6.95 -8.17
N LYS A 32 11.37 -7.60 -8.31
CA LYS A 32 12.31 -7.31 -9.42
C LYS A 32 11.69 -7.57 -10.78
N GLN A 33 10.82 -8.58 -10.92
CA GLN A 33 10.10 -8.82 -12.17
C GLN A 33 9.09 -7.72 -12.48
N ARG A 34 8.34 -7.22 -11.49
CA ARG A 34 7.43 -6.08 -11.65
C ARG A 34 8.18 -4.84 -12.12
N HIS A 35 9.27 -4.47 -11.43
CA HIS A 35 10.10 -3.32 -11.80
C HIS A 35 10.70 -3.46 -13.21
N LYS A 36 11.18 -4.66 -13.58
CA LYS A 36 11.64 -4.94 -14.94
C LYS A 36 10.54 -4.76 -15.99
N LYS A 37 9.28 -5.08 -15.68
CA LYS A 37 8.13 -4.85 -16.55
C LYS A 37 7.81 -3.35 -16.67
N LEU A 38 8.00 -2.57 -15.59
CA LEU A 38 7.88 -1.11 -15.59
C LEU A 38 8.95 -0.46 -16.47
N ASP A 39 10.23 -0.82 -16.29
CA ASP A 39 11.39 -0.24 -17.00
C ASP A 39 11.39 -0.55 -18.50
N LYS A 40 10.94 -1.75 -18.87
CA LYS A 40 10.75 -2.12 -20.28
C LYS A 40 9.62 -1.35 -20.97
N GLY A 41 8.82 -0.61 -20.21
CA GLY A 41 7.63 0.10 -20.66
C GLY A 41 7.90 1.55 -21.09
N LYS A 42 8.66 1.76 -22.15
CA LYS A 42 8.21 2.74 -23.16
C LYS A 42 7.08 2.03 -23.89
N GLY A 43 5.86 2.56 -23.87
CA GLY A 43 4.68 1.94 -24.50
C GLY A 43 5.04 1.43 -25.88
N LYS A 44 5.25 0.11 -26.00
CA LYS A 44 5.69 -0.49 -27.25
C LYS A 44 4.52 -0.35 -28.20
N LYS A 45 4.62 0.64 -29.09
CA LYS A 45 3.80 0.69 -30.29
C LYS A 45 3.85 -0.69 -30.94
N VAL A 46 2.75 -1.10 -31.54
CA VAL A 46 2.73 -2.32 -32.35
C VAL A 46 3.89 -2.26 -33.33
N GLY A 47 4.76 -3.27 -33.26
CA GLY A 47 5.98 -3.30 -34.06
C GLY A 47 5.65 -3.38 -35.56
N PHE A 48 6.59 -3.02 -36.43
CA PHE A 48 6.36 -3.09 -37.87
C PHE A 48 6.01 -4.51 -38.34
N ILE A 49 6.78 -5.51 -37.89
CA ILE A 49 6.53 -6.93 -38.21
C ILE A 49 5.19 -7.39 -37.63
N GLU A 50 4.91 -7.03 -36.37
CA GLU A 50 3.65 -7.36 -35.71
C GLU A 50 2.45 -6.76 -36.45
N SER A 51 2.54 -5.50 -36.90
CA SER A 51 1.51 -4.84 -37.69
C SER A 51 1.24 -5.57 -39.01
N ILE A 52 2.28 -6.06 -39.69
CA ILE A 52 2.11 -6.86 -40.91
C ILE A 52 1.36 -8.16 -40.61
N VAL A 53 1.76 -8.88 -39.56
CA VAL A 53 1.10 -10.14 -39.16
C VAL A 53 -0.37 -9.90 -38.82
N LEU A 54 -0.68 -8.84 -38.07
CA LEU A 54 -2.06 -8.48 -37.72
C LEU A 54 -2.90 -8.13 -38.96
N LYS A 55 -2.33 -7.41 -39.92
CA LYS A 55 -3.01 -7.10 -41.18
C LYS A 55 -3.30 -8.35 -42.00
N ILE A 56 -2.35 -9.27 -42.08
CA ILE A 56 -2.54 -10.55 -42.78
C ILE A 56 -3.62 -11.39 -42.08
N ALA A 57 -3.57 -11.48 -40.75
CA ALA A 57 -4.58 -12.19 -39.97
C ALA A 57 -5.98 -11.60 -40.21
N GLY A 58 -6.13 -10.27 -40.13
CA GLY A 58 -7.41 -9.61 -40.38
C GLY A 58 -7.89 -9.74 -41.82
N TYR A 59 -6.97 -9.75 -42.80
CA TYR A 59 -7.32 -10.02 -44.20
C TYR A 59 -7.89 -11.44 -44.39
N CYS A 60 -7.20 -12.44 -43.84
CA CYS A 60 -7.60 -13.83 -43.92
C CYS A 60 -8.94 -14.08 -43.22
N ASP A 61 -9.12 -13.52 -42.03
CA ASP A 61 -10.37 -13.66 -41.26
C ASP A 61 -11.51 -12.92 -41.95
N GLY A 62 -11.30 -11.67 -42.39
CA GLY A 62 -12.28 -10.89 -43.11
C GLY A 62 -12.81 -11.62 -44.34
N ARG A 63 -11.92 -12.15 -45.19
CA ARG A 63 -12.33 -12.95 -46.37
C ARG A 63 -13.15 -14.19 -46.04
N LYS A 64 -12.99 -14.74 -44.83
CA LYS A 64 -13.72 -15.93 -44.37
C LYS A 64 -15.06 -15.58 -43.71
N GLY A 65 -15.45 -14.31 -43.64
CA GLY A 65 -16.67 -13.90 -42.92
C GLY A 65 -16.52 -14.06 -41.40
N LEU A 66 -15.31 -13.87 -40.89
CA LEU A 66 -15.02 -13.70 -39.47
C LEU A 66 -14.54 -12.26 -39.30
N PRO A 67 -14.87 -11.53 -38.24
CA PRO A 67 -15.75 -11.71 -37.08
C PRO A 67 -17.24 -11.91 -37.41
N ARG A 68 -18.03 -12.45 -36.48
CA ARG A 68 -19.47 -12.71 -36.69
C ARG A 68 -20.34 -11.89 -35.76
N GLN A 69 -21.50 -11.46 -36.24
CA GLN A 69 -22.53 -10.87 -35.39
C GLN A 69 -23.11 -11.95 -34.46
N THR A 70 -23.29 -11.58 -33.20
CA THR A 70 -23.94 -12.39 -32.15
C THR A 70 -25.40 -12.00 -32.01
N ASP A 71 -26.17 -12.79 -31.27
CA ASP A 71 -27.61 -12.56 -31.04
C ASP A 71 -27.90 -11.19 -30.38
N ASP A 72 -26.94 -10.66 -29.63
CA ASP A 72 -27.00 -9.35 -28.97
C ASP A 72 -26.58 -8.17 -29.88
N ASN A 73 -26.51 -8.40 -31.20
CA ASN A 73 -25.97 -7.47 -32.19
C ASN A 73 -24.50 -7.06 -32.00
N ALA A 74 -23.77 -7.69 -31.07
CA ALA A 74 -22.34 -7.47 -30.88
C ALA A 74 -21.52 -8.28 -31.90
N TRP A 75 -20.31 -7.83 -32.22
CA TRP A 75 -19.42 -8.53 -33.15
C TRP A 75 -18.34 -9.33 -32.40
N TYR A 76 -18.29 -10.63 -32.66
CA TYR A 76 -17.39 -11.56 -32.02
C TYR A 76 -16.26 -12.01 -32.96
N SER A 77 -15.02 -11.90 -32.49
CA SER A 77 -13.82 -12.39 -33.17
C SER A 77 -13.03 -13.32 -32.26
N PRO A 78 -12.70 -14.55 -32.68
CA PRO A 78 -11.79 -15.42 -31.94
C PRO A 78 -10.42 -14.77 -31.69
N PHE A 79 -9.93 -13.98 -32.64
CA PHE A 79 -8.66 -13.26 -32.49
C PHE A 79 -8.75 -12.23 -31.36
N MET A 80 -9.80 -11.41 -31.35
CA MET A 80 -9.98 -10.38 -30.32
C MET A 80 -10.20 -11.01 -28.95
N SER A 81 -11.04 -12.04 -28.85
CA SER A 81 -11.27 -12.75 -27.58
C SER A 81 -10.01 -13.37 -27.02
N ARG A 82 -9.15 -13.97 -27.87
CA ARG A 82 -7.86 -14.48 -27.41
C ARG A 82 -6.98 -13.37 -26.82
N ASP A 83 -6.91 -12.22 -27.48
CA ASP A 83 -6.09 -11.10 -27.03
C ASP A 83 -6.68 -10.48 -25.73
N VAL A 84 -8.01 -10.45 -25.56
CA VAL A 84 -8.64 -10.06 -24.27
C VAL A 84 -8.38 -11.07 -23.16
N ASN A 85 -8.55 -12.36 -23.40
CA ASN A 85 -8.25 -13.38 -22.38
C ASN A 85 -6.78 -13.33 -21.96
N SER A 86 -5.86 -13.08 -22.91
CA SER A 86 -4.43 -12.92 -22.63
C SER A 86 -4.16 -11.69 -21.74
N TYR A 87 -4.96 -10.62 -21.87
CA TYR A 87 -4.90 -9.45 -20.98
C TYR A 87 -5.33 -9.84 -19.56
N GLU A 88 -6.48 -10.49 -19.43
CA GLU A 88 -7.05 -10.88 -18.15
C GLU A 88 -6.09 -11.81 -17.40
N GLU A 89 -5.55 -12.83 -18.06
CA GLU A 89 -4.54 -13.73 -17.50
C GLU A 89 -3.30 -12.98 -17.02
N PHE A 90 -2.83 -12.00 -17.81
CA PHE A 90 -1.69 -11.17 -17.44
C PHE A 90 -1.99 -10.35 -16.17
N CYS A 91 -3.15 -9.69 -16.12
CA CYS A 91 -3.59 -8.91 -14.97
C CYS A 91 -3.72 -9.79 -13.72
N SER A 92 -4.40 -10.94 -13.83
CA SER A 92 -4.51 -11.91 -12.72
C SER A 92 -3.14 -12.36 -12.20
N HIS A 93 -2.19 -12.66 -13.09
CA HIS A 93 -0.84 -13.03 -12.68
C HIS A 93 -0.13 -11.90 -11.94
N ILE A 94 -0.22 -10.67 -12.44
CA ILE A 94 0.48 -9.52 -11.88
C ILE A 94 -0.09 -9.12 -10.52
N TRP A 95 -1.41 -8.99 -10.40
CA TRP A 95 -2.07 -8.69 -9.13
C TRP A 95 -1.92 -9.83 -8.12
N GLY A 96 -1.97 -11.08 -8.58
CA GLY A 96 -1.69 -12.25 -7.72
C GLY A 96 -0.25 -12.28 -7.21
N SER A 97 0.72 -11.86 -8.03
CA SER A 97 2.12 -11.73 -7.59
C SER A 97 2.25 -10.63 -6.53
N LEU A 98 1.61 -9.48 -6.76
CA LEU A 98 1.61 -8.36 -5.83
C LEU A 98 1.01 -8.75 -4.47
N GLN A 99 -0.07 -9.53 -4.45
CA GLN A 99 -0.67 -10.07 -3.23
C GLN A 99 0.34 -10.82 -2.38
N ILE A 100 1.13 -11.70 -3.00
CA ILE A 100 2.14 -12.52 -2.32
C ILE A 100 3.30 -11.66 -1.82
N GLU A 101 3.68 -10.64 -2.58
CA GLU A 101 4.74 -9.70 -2.20
C GLU A 101 4.34 -8.86 -0.97
N ASN A 102 3.12 -8.33 -0.97
CA ASN A 102 2.67 -7.34 0.02
C ASN A 102 1.97 -7.96 1.24
N GLU A 103 1.71 -9.26 1.27
CA GLU A 103 1.05 -9.95 2.40
C GLU A 103 1.64 -9.56 3.77
N VAL A 104 2.96 -9.66 3.92
CA VAL A 104 3.64 -9.30 5.18
C VAL A 104 3.68 -7.79 5.41
N ALA A 105 3.72 -6.99 4.33
CA ALA A 105 3.69 -5.55 4.44
C ALA A 105 2.34 -5.06 5.00
N TYR A 106 1.22 -5.65 4.57
CA TYR A 106 -0.11 -5.31 5.11
C TYR A 106 -0.25 -5.70 6.59
N ALA A 107 0.21 -6.89 6.97
CA ALA A 107 0.22 -7.30 8.39
C ALA A 107 1.09 -6.34 9.23
N ARG A 108 2.27 -5.99 8.72
CA ARG A 108 3.19 -5.06 9.39
C ARG A 108 2.61 -3.65 9.50
N LEU A 109 1.85 -3.20 8.51
CA LEU A 109 1.19 -1.90 8.52
C LEU A 109 0.22 -1.79 9.70
N GLU A 110 -0.61 -2.81 9.94
CA GLU A 110 -1.54 -2.84 11.05
C GLU A 110 -0.81 -2.88 12.41
N GLU A 111 0.24 -3.70 12.55
CA GLU A 111 1.08 -3.71 13.75
C GLU A 111 1.68 -2.34 14.07
N LEU A 112 2.14 -1.61 13.05
CA LEU A 112 2.70 -0.27 13.23
C LEU A 112 1.63 0.73 13.66
N MET A 113 0.42 0.67 13.11
CA MET A 113 -0.69 1.52 13.54
C MET A 113 -1.03 1.30 15.02
N ASP A 114 -1.13 0.04 15.45
CA ASP A 114 -1.39 -0.31 16.85
C ASP A 114 -0.25 0.16 17.77
N LYS A 115 1.00 -0.01 17.33
CA LYS A 115 2.17 0.45 18.09
C LYS A 115 2.17 1.97 18.25
N ILE A 116 1.84 2.74 17.21
CA ILE A 116 1.75 4.21 17.28
C ILE A 116 0.71 4.63 18.32
N LEU A 117 -0.48 4.00 18.31
CA LEU A 117 -1.52 4.26 19.30
C LEU A 117 -1.05 3.95 20.73
N GLN A 118 -0.35 2.83 20.92
CA GLN A 118 0.22 2.45 22.21
C GLN A 118 1.25 3.48 22.71
N GLU A 119 2.21 3.86 21.86
CA GLU A 119 3.26 4.82 22.22
C GLU A 119 2.68 6.20 22.54
N ARG A 120 1.67 6.67 21.78
CA ARG A 120 0.92 7.89 22.10
C ARG A 120 0.29 7.81 23.49
N GLY A 121 -0.29 6.67 23.87
CA GLY A 121 -0.83 6.43 25.20
C GLY A 121 0.24 6.50 26.32
N LEU A 122 1.41 5.91 26.07
CA LEU A 122 2.55 5.95 27.00
C LEU A 122 3.09 7.37 27.18
N ILE A 123 3.22 8.14 26.10
CA ILE A 123 3.62 9.54 26.11
C ILE A 123 2.64 10.38 26.92
N ASN A 124 1.33 10.23 26.69
CA ASN A 124 0.30 10.95 27.44
C ASN A 124 0.40 10.66 28.95
N THR A 125 0.62 9.41 29.32
CA THR A 125 0.82 8.99 30.71
C THR A 125 2.10 9.59 31.30
N ALA A 126 3.20 9.57 30.54
CA ALA A 126 4.49 10.12 30.97
C ALA A 126 4.43 11.65 31.13
N LYS A 127 3.75 12.36 30.22
CA LYS A 127 3.49 13.80 30.29
C LYS A 127 2.63 14.15 31.51
N SER A 128 1.56 13.40 31.76
CA SER A 128 0.73 13.58 32.96
C SER A 128 1.53 13.39 34.26
N LYS A 129 2.38 12.35 34.34
CA LYS A 129 3.27 12.15 35.49
C LYS A 129 4.28 13.29 35.67
N LEU A 130 4.84 13.79 34.57
CA LEU A 130 5.75 14.94 34.58
C LEU A 130 5.03 16.20 35.09
N GLU A 131 3.81 16.44 34.64
CA GLU A 131 2.98 17.58 35.04
C GLU A 131 2.62 17.53 36.54
N ILE A 132 2.19 16.36 37.04
CA ILE A 132 1.91 16.16 38.47
C ILE A 132 3.16 16.42 39.31
N ALA A 133 4.31 15.86 38.90
CA ALA A 133 5.58 16.08 39.60
C ALA A 133 6.02 17.54 39.56
N TYR A 134 5.81 18.22 38.42
CA TYR A 134 6.12 19.64 38.27
C TYR A 134 5.28 20.51 39.20
N ASN A 135 3.97 20.26 39.29
CA ASN A 135 3.06 20.99 40.15
C ASN A 135 3.33 20.72 41.64
N PHE A 136 3.61 19.48 42.02
CA PHE A 136 4.01 19.14 43.38
C PHE A 136 5.30 19.87 43.82
N GLU A 137 6.34 19.89 42.98
CA GLU A 137 7.56 20.64 43.29
C GLU A 137 7.32 22.15 43.32
N LYS A 138 6.40 22.68 42.49
CA LYS A 138 6.00 24.10 42.51
C LYS A 138 5.26 24.46 43.81
N GLU A 139 4.42 23.58 44.35
CA GLU A 139 3.76 23.80 45.64
C GLU A 139 4.75 23.80 46.80
N LEU A 140 5.74 22.90 46.77
CA LEU A 140 6.83 22.87 47.76
C LEU A 140 7.70 24.14 47.75
N GLU A 141 7.77 24.85 46.62
CA GLU A 141 8.47 26.13 46.51
C GLU A 141 7.76 27.29 47.22
N LEU A 142 6.46 27.17 47.55
CA LEU A 142 5.67 28.26 48.15
C LEU A 142 5.94 28.50 49.65
N SER A 143 6.60 27.58 50.35
CA SER A 143 6.88 27.70 51.78
C SER A 143 8.37 27.86 52.08
N ARG A 144 8.74 28.74 53.03
CA ARG A 144 10.12 28.82 53.53
C ARG A 144 10.42 27.61 54.41
N LYS A 145 11.57 26.98 54.18
CA LYS A 145 12.04 25.85 55.00
C LYS A 145 12.84 26.39 56.18
N LYS A 146 12.83 25.63 57.28
CA LYS A 146 13.56 25.98 58.51
C LYS A 146 15.05 26.15 58.21
N GLY A 147 15.64 27.30 58.58
CA GLY A 147 17.06 27.61 58.34
C GLY A 147 17.35 28.43 57.08
N GLU A 148 16.34 28.86 56.34
CA GLU A 148 16.49 29.77 55.19
C GLU A 148 16.42 31.26 55.57
N ASP A 149 16.38 31.59 56.86
CA ASP A 149 16.10 32.94 57.38
C ASP A 149 17.16 33.99 57.01
N LYS A 150 18.37 33.55 56.64
CA LYS A 150 19.51 34.40 56.28
C LYS A 150 19.78 34.46 54.76
N LEU A 151 19.02 33.73 53.94
CA LEU A 151 19.21 33.69 52.50
C LEU A 151 18.29 34.69 51.80
N THR A 152 18.76 35.27 50.69
CA THR A 152 17.90 36.11 49.84
C THR A 152 16.96 35.22 49.02
N ASP A 153 15.77 35.75 48.68
CA ASP A 153 14.78 35.00 47.91
C ASP A 153 15.32 34.53 46.55
N ALA A 154 16.23 35.31 45.94
CA ALA A 154 16.92 34.94 44.71
C ALA A 154 17.82 33.70 44.86
N GLN A 155 18.57 33.59 45.97
CA GLN A 155 19.42 32.43 46.26
C GLN A 155 18.59 31.18 46.55
N ILE A 156 17.50 31.34 47.32
CA ILE A 156 16.56 30.26 47.63
C ILE A 156 15.90 29.76 46.34
N TYR A 157 15.43 30.68 45.50
CA TYR A 157 14.81 30.35 44.21
C TYR A 157 15.77 29.59 43.28
N ALA A 158 17.00 30.08 43.11
CA ALA A 158 18.00 29.43 42.25
C ALA A 158 18.34 28.01 42.72
N ARG A 159 18.49 27.81 44.04
CA ARG A 159 18.75 26.49 44.62
C ARG A 159 17.56 25.54 44.42
N ARG A 160 16.34 26.00 44.69
CA ARG A 160 15.12 25.18 44.54
C ARG A 160 14.87 24.81 43.08
N LYS A 161 15.07 25.75 42.16
CA LYS A 161 15.01 25.50 40.72
C LYS A 161 16.00 24.40 40.30
N ALA A 162 17.24 24.45 40.77
CA ALA A 162 18.24 23.42 40.46
C ALA A 162 17.88 22.04 41.05
N GLU A 163 17.36 21.99 42.29
CA GLU A 163 16.88 20.73 42.91
C GLU A 163 15.67 20.16 42.17
N LYS A 164 14.69 21.01 41.83
CA LYS A 164 13.51 20.66 41.03
C LYS A 164 13.92 20.13 39.66
N ASP A 165 14.76 20.85 38.92
CA ASP A 165 15.23 20.41 37.61
C ASP A 165 15.96 19.07 37.73
N LYS A 166 16.82 18.88 38.74
CA LYS A 166 17.50 17.59 38.98
C LYS A 166 16.51 16.43 39.20
N LYS A 167 15.43 16.64 39.94
CA LYS A 167 14.39 15.63 40.17
C LYS A 167 13.57 15.34 38.91
N LEU A 168 13.28 16.37 38.11
CA LEU A 168 12.46 16.23 36.89
C LEU A 168 13.24 15.70 35.68
N VAL A 169 14.59 15.75 35.68
CA VAL A 169 15.44 15.28 34.57
C VAL A 169 15.09 13.87 34.11
N ALA A 170 14.88 12.93 35.05
CA ALA A 170 14.56 11.55 34.69
C ALA A 170 13.22 11.43 33.94
N LEU A 171 12.21 12.18 34.38
CA LEU A 171 10.88 12.21 33.75
C LEU A 171 10.93 12.91 32.38
N LYS A 172 11.62 14.05 32.28
CA LYS A 172 11.84 14.76 31.00
C LYS A 172 12.57 13.86 30.00
N LYS A 173 13.62 13.14 30.44
CA LYS A 173 14.35 12.18 29.59
C LYS A 173 13.47 11.02 29.13
N ASN A 174 12.58 10.51 29.99
CA ASN A 174 11.67 9.45 29.60
C ASN A 174 10.64 9.92 28.56
N VAL A 175 10.07 11.12 28.72
CA VAL A 175 9.17 11.71 27.71
C VAL A 175 9.89 11.87 26.38
N ALA A 176 11.08 12.47 26.37
CA ALA A 176 11.86 12.67 25.16
C ALA A 176 12.22 11.35 24.47
N ARG A 177 12.56 10.31 25.24
CA ARG A 177 12.83 8.96 24.69
C ARG A 177 11.59 8.39 24.00
N LEU A 178 10.43 8.44 24.65
CA LEU A 178 9.18 7.92 24.08
C LEU A 178 8.75 8.72 22.84
N GLU A 179 8.93 10.04 22.84
CA GLU A 179 8.65 10.89 21.67
C GLU A 179 9.56 10.55 20.49
N GLN A 180 10.84 10.25 20.74
CA GLN A 180 11.77 9.78 19.71
C GLN A 180 11.36 8.40 19.17
N GLU A 181 11.01 7.45 20.05
CA GLU A 181 10.53 6.12 19.66
C GLU A 181 9.24 6.19 18.84
N LEU A 182 8.29 7.06 19.22
CA LEU A 182 7.09 7.32 18.45
C LEU A 182 7.42 7.82 17.04
N LYS A 183 8.33 8.81 16.93
CA LYS A 183 8.73 9.36 15.63
C LYS A 183 9.31 8.30 14.70
N GLU A 184 10.20 7.45 15.21
CA GLU A 184 10.80 6.37 14.41
C GLU A 184 9.74 5.37 13.89
N VAL A 185 8.72 5.08 14.70
CA VAL A 185 7.61 4.21 14.29
C VAL A 185 6.71 4.90 13.28
N GLU A 186 6.40 6.19 13.46
CA GLU A 186 5.61 7.00 12.52
C GLU A 186 6.31 7.15 11.15
N ASP A 187 7.63 7.33 11.14
CA ASP A 187 8.45 7.38 9.93
C ASP A 187 8.42 6.03 9.20
N THR A 188 8.61 4.92 9.94
CA THR A 188 8.55 3.55 9.39
C THR A 188 7.17 3.23 8.81
N PHE A 189 6.10 3.65 9.51
CA PHE A 189 4.73 3.51 9.03
C PHE A 189 4.51 4.27 7.73
N SER A 190 4.95 5.53 7.68
CA SER A 190 4.78 6.40 6.52
C SER A 190 5.52 5.87 5.29
N GLU A 191 6.75 5.37 5.47
CA GLU A 191 7.52 4.73 4.41
C GLU A 191 6.80 3.48 3.86
N LEU A 192 6.31 2.62 4.76
CA LEU A 192 5.62 1.38 4.37
C LEU A 192 4.28 1.66 3.66
N HIS A 193 3.49 2.61 4.17
CA HIS A 193 2.23 3.03 3.55
C HIS A 193 2.46 3.60 2.15
N SER A 194 3.44 4.50 2.01
CA SER A 194 3.80 5.10 0.71
C SER A 194 4.24 4.03 -0.30
N LYS A 195 5.04 3.07 0.14
CA LYS A 195 5.50 1.95 -0.69
C LYS A 195 4.33 1.08 -1.19
N LEU A 196 3.37 0.75 -0.32
CA LEU A 196 2.19 -0.02 -0.71
C LEU A 196 1.36 0.71 -1.77
N VAL A 197 1.17 2.02 -1.60
CA VAL A 197 0.48 2.87 -2.60
C VAL A 197 1.26 2.92 -3.92
N GLU A 198 2.58 3.05 -3.87
CA GLU A 198 3.44 3.04 -5.07
C GLU A 198 3.37 1.70 -5.81
N ASP A 199 3.38 0.59 -5.08
CA ASP A 199 3.31 -0.76 -5.65
C ASP A 199 1.97 -1.01 -6.37
N ASP A 200 0.85 -0.56 -5.78
CA ASP A 200 -0.47 -0.61 -6.40
C ASP A 200 -0.52 0.26 -7.68
N ASN A 201 0.00 1.48 -7.61
CA ASN A 201 0.04 2.41 -8.74
C ASN A 201 0.91 1.90 -9.89
N THR A 202 2.08 1.35 -9.56
CA THR A 202 3.01 0.74 -10.50
C THR A 202 2.36 -0.43 -11.23
N THR A 203 1.65 -1.26 -10.47
CA THR A 203 0.94 -2.42 -11.00
C THR A 203 -0.18 -2.00 -11.95
N ARG A 204 -1.02 -1.05 -11.56
CA ARG A 204 -2.05 -0.46 -12.41
C ARG A 204 -1.47 0.12 -13.71
N LEU A 205 -0.33 0.80 -13.64
CA LEU A 205 0.35 1.36 -14.80
C LEU A 205 0.83 0.27 -15.77
N ILE A 206 1.34 -0.85 -15.26
CA ILE A 206 1.76 -2.00 -16.07
C ILE A 206 0.54 -2.60 -16.78
N CYS A 207 -0.55 -2.88 -16.07
CA CYS A 207 -1.79 -3.40 -16.66
C CYS A 207 -2.32 -2.44 -17.73
N TYR A 208 -2.42 -1.14 -17.42
CA TYR A 208 -2.87 -0.12 -18.36
C TYR A 208 -2.04 -0.07 -19.65
N ARG A 209 -0.71 -0.21 -19.56
CA ARG A 209 0.17 -0.25 -20.74
C ARG A 209 -0.10 -1.48 -21.62
N VAL A 210 -0.35 -2.65 -21.01
CA VAL A 210 -0.68 -3.87 -21.75
C VAL A 210 -2.06 -3.75 -22.39
N LYS A 211 -3.05 -3.19 -21.68
CA LYS A 211 -4.38 -2.89 -22.23
C LYS A 211 -4.28 -2.02 -23.48
N ASN A 212 -3.53 -0.92 -23.41
CA ASN A 212 -3.34 -0.03 -24.57
C ASN A 212 -2.67 -0.75 -25.75
N HIS A 213 -1.66 -1.58 -25.50
CA HIS A 213 -1.01 -2.34 -26.55
C HIS A 213 -1.98 -3.32 -27.23
N ILE A 214 -2.82 -4.01 -26.45
CA ILE A 214 -3.84 -4.93 -26.98
C ILE A 214 -4.90 -4.18 -27.78
N LEU A 215 -5.37 -3.03 -27.31
CA LEU A 215 -6.30 -2.18 -28.07
C LEU A 215 -5.71 -1.74 -29.41
N MET A 216 -4.42 -1.37 -29.46
CA MET A 216 -3.74 -1.04 -30.72
C MET A 216 -3.64 -2.25 -31.68
N ARG A 217 -3.37 -3.46 -31.14
CA ARG A 217 -3.31 -4.68 -31.94
C ARG A 217 -4.68 -5.00 -32.56
N ILE A 218 -5.72 -4.90 -31.73
CA ILE A 218 -7.12 -5.12 -32.14
C ILE A 218 -7.53 -4.11 -33.21
N ASP A 219 -7.18 -2.83 -33.05
CA ASP A 219 -7.47 -1.80 -34.06
C ASP A 219 -6.83 -2.13 -35.43
N ILE A 220 -5.54 -2.50 -35.46
CA ILE A 220 -4.86 -2.86 -36.71
C ILE A 220 -5.50 -4.09 -37.37
N TYR A 221 -5.82 -5.12 -36.56
CA TYR A 221 -6.50 -6.32 -37.02
C TYR A 221 -7.90 -5.99 -37.59
N TRP A 222 -8.71 -5.28 -36.81
CA TRP A 222 -10.08 -4.92 -37.14
C TRP A 222 -10.17 -4.07 -38.41
N ASN A 223 -9.28 -3.07 -38.54
CA ASN A 223 -9.19 -2.26 -39.75
C ASN A 223 -8.87 -3.08 -41.01
N SER A 224 -8.11 -4.18 -40.88
CA SER A 224 -7.85 -5.09 -42.00
C SER A 224 -9.06 -5.97 -42.30
N VAL A 225 -9.73 -6.49 -41.27
CA VAL A 225 -10.98 -7.26 -41.37
C VAL A 225 -12.05 -6.46 -42.11
N LEU A 226 -12.35 -5.24 -41.64
CA LEU A 226 -13.43 -4.38 -42.19
C LEU A 226 -13.31 -4.19 -43.71
N ARG A 227 -12.08 -4.15 -44.23
CA ARG A 227 -11.84 -3.96 -45.68
C ARG A 227 -12.18 -5.18 -46.52
N HIS A 228 -12.18 -6.37 -45.92
CA HIS A 228 -12.26 -7.64 -46.65
C HIS A 228 -13.45 -8.50 -46.23
N HIS A 229 -14.20 -8.08 -45.21
CA HIS A 229 -15.39 -8.78 -44.73
C HIS A 229 -16.57 -8.63 -45.71
N PRO A 230 -17.30 -9.72 -46.04
CA PRO A 230 -18.46 -9.65 -46.93
C PRO A 230 -19.57 -8.72 -46.40
N ASP A 231 -19.79 -8.72 -45.08
CA ASP A 231 -20.81 -7.90 -44.41
C ASP A 231 -20.26 -6.59 -43.84
N ASN A 232 -19.19 -6.04 -44.43
CA ASN A 232 -18.51 -4.86 -43.89
C ASN A 232 -19.40 -3.64 -43.66
N ALA A 233 -20.46 -3.45 -44.46
CA ALA A 233 -21.42 -2.36 -44.33
C ALA A 233 -22.22 -2.44 -43.02
N CYS A 234 -22.36 -3.64 -42.44
CA CYS A 234 -23.06 -3.88 -41.19
C CYS A 234 -22.11 -3.92 -39.97
N MET A 235 -20.81 -3.88 -40.21
CA MET A 235 -19.80 -3.90 -39.14
C MET A 235 -19.55 -2.51 -38.57
N PRO A 236 -19.32 -2.38 -37.25
CA PRO A 236 -18.97 -1.11 -36.66
C PRO A 236 -17.55 -0.69 -37.06
N VAL A 237 -17.34 0.60 -37.27
CA VAL A 237 -16.02 1.17 -37.61
C VAL A 237 -14.99 0.87 -36.51
N LEU A 238 -15.42 0.91 -35.25
CA LEU A 238 -14.62 0.51 -34.10
C LEU A 238 -15.25 -0.72 -33.45
N PRO A 239 -14.45 -1.74 -33.07
CA PRO A 239 -14.99 -2.87 -32.34
C PRO A 239 -15.45 -2.41 -30.96
N ILE A 240 -16.70 -2.70 -30.61
CA ILE A 240 -17.23 -2.45 -29.27
C ILE A 240 -16.65 -3.54 -28.37
N LEU A 241 -15.63 -3.19 -27.60
CA LEU A 241 -14.91 -4.13 -26.74
C LEU A 241 -14.72 -3.52 -25.35
N GLU A 242 -15.29 -4.18 -24.34
CA GLU A 242 -15.08 -3.82 -22.95
C GLU A 242 -13.94 -4.67 -22.38
N ILE A 243 -12.77 -4.07 -22.15
CA ILE A 243 -11.65 -4.72 -21.48
C ILE A 243 -11.59 -4.21 -20.04
N LYS A 244 -11.90 -5.07 -19.08
CA LYS A 244 -11.88 -4.79 -17.64
C LYS A 244 -10.69 -5.49 -16.96
N ASP A 245 -10.19 -4.90 -15.88
CA ASP A 245 -9.20 -5.51 -14.99
C ASP A 245 -9.92 -6.00 -13.73
N ASP A 246 -10.61 -7.13 -13.84
CA ASP A 246 -11.36 -7.70 -12.71
C ASP A 246 -10.42 -8.15 -11.59
N ALA A 247 -9.16 -8.48 -11.92
CA ALA A 247 -8.15 -8.87 -10.96
C ALA A 247 -7.75 -7.72 -10.03
N GLU A 248 -7.68 -6.48 -10.54
CA GLU A 248 -7.50 -5.29 -9.71
C GLU A 248 -8.63 -5.17 -8.68
N GLU A 249 -9.89 -5.32 -9.10
CA GLU A 249 -11.02 -5.17 -8.20
C GLU A 249 -10.98 -6.22 -7.06
N VAL A 250 -10.68 -7.47 -7.41
CA VAL A 250 -10.55 -8.56 -6.43
C VAL A 250 -9.42 -8.29 -5.44
N TYR A 251 -8.26 -7.83 -5.91
CA TYR A 251 -7.13 -7.48 -5.07
C TYR A 251 -7.46 -6.31 -4.12
N LEU A 252 -7.95 -5.20 -4.67
CA LEU A 252 -8.25 -3.99 -3.88
C LEU A 252 -9.32 -4.24 -2.84
N ARG A 253 -10.33 -5.07 -3.15
CA ARG A 253 -11.42 -5.39 -2.22
C ARG A 253 -10.90 -6.00 -0.91
N GLN A 254 -9.83 -6.79 -0.96
CA GLN A 254 -9.26 -7.43 0.24
C GLN A 254 -8.60 -6.41 1.17
N HIS A 255 -7.94 -5.38 0.62
CA HIS A 255 -7.13 -4.42 1.38
C HIS A 255 -7.82 -3.08 1.63
N LYS A 256 -8.99 -2.86 1.03
CA LYS A 256 -9.70 -1.58 0.99
C LYS A 256 -9.86 -0.93 2.37
N GLU A 257 -10.38 -1.68 3.35
CA GLU A 257 -10.67 -1.13 4.67
C GLU A 257 -9.38 -0.81 5.44
N LEU A 258 -8.36 -1.67 5.35
CA LEU A 258 -7.06 -1.42 5.97
C LEU A 258 -6.40 -0.18 5.35
N MET A 259 -6.33 -0.10 4.03
CA MET A 259 -5.71 1.03 3.34
C MET A 259 -6.46 2.34 3.58
N LYS A 260 -7.80 2.32 3.64
CA LYS A 260 -8.59 3.50 4.01
C LYS A 260 -8.24 3.99 5.41
N ARG A 261 -8.19 3.08 6.40
CA ARG A 261 -7.78 3.43 7.77
C ARG A 261 -6.35 3.97 7.80
N ALA A 262 -5.43 3.31 7.11
CA ALA A 262 -4.02 3.72 7.06
C ALA A 262 -3.83 5.09 6.41
N THR A 263 -4.55 5.41 5.33
CA THR A 263 -4.49 6.73 4.70
C THR A 263 -4.99 7.82 5.65
N THR A 264 -6.15 7.62 6.29
CA THR A 264 -6.64 8.57 7.30
C THR A 264 -5.65 8.73 8.46
N PHE A 265 -5.00 7.64 8.87
CA PHE A 265 -4.01 7.65 9.94
C PHE A 265 -2.74 8.43 9.53
N HIS A 266 -2.27 8.24 8.29
CA HIS A 266 -1.16 8.97 7.72
C HIS A 266 -1.43 10.47 7.66
N ASP A 267 -2.61 10.87 7.19
CA ASP A 267 -3.02 12.28 7.10
C ASP A 267 -3.05 12.93 8.51
N LEU A 268 -3.55 12.22 9.52
CA LEU A 268 -3.54 12.69 10.90
C LEU A 268 -2.12 12.91 11.45
N ILE A 269 -1.18 12.03 11.14
CA ILE A 269 0.23 12.17 11.55
C ILE A 269 0.85 13.41 10.88
N GLN A 270 0.62 13.60 9.57
CA GLN A 270 1.12 14.75 8.80
C GLN A 270 0.54 16.08 9.33
N ASP A 271 -0.76 16.12 9.63
CA ASP A 271 -1.43 17.29 10.20
C ASP A 271 -0.90 17.65 11.60
N GLU A 272 -0.56 16.64 12.42
CA GLU A 272 0.06 16.87 13.73
C GLU A 272 1.50 17.38 13.61
N ALA A 273 2.26 16.89 12.63
CA ALA A 273 3.63 17.34 12.37
C ALA A 273 3.66 18.81 11.93
N THR A 274 2.82 19.18 10.96
CA THR A 274 2.72 20.57 10.47
C THR A 274 2.28 21.54 11.56
N LYS A 275 1.35 21.16 12.44
CA LYS A 275 0.97 21.99 13.60
C LYS A 275 2.11 22.22 14.61
N LYS A 276 3.02 21.25 14.77
CA LYS A 276 4.20 21.38 15.66
C LYS A 276 5.30 22.26 15.06
N GLU A 277 5.39 22.38 13.73
CA GLU A 277 6.38 23.24 13.06
C GLU A 277 5.97 24.72 13.02
N VAL A 278 4.67 25.00 13.11
CA VAL A 278 4.11 26.36 13.07
C VAL A 278 3.99 27.01 14.46
N ALA A 279 4.09 26.22 15.54
CA ALA A 279 3.95 26.65 16.94
C ALA A 279 5.30 26.86 17.63
#